data_AF-A0A966EHQ7-F1
#
_entry.id   AF-A0A966EHQ7-F1
#
_cell.length_a   1.000
_cell.length_b   1.000
_cell.length_c   1.000
_cell.angle_alpha   90.00
_cell.angle_beta   90.00
_cell.angle_gamma   90.00
#
_symmetry.space_group_name_H-M   'P 1'
#
loop_
_entity.id
_entity.type
_entity.pdbx_description
1 polymer ?
#
loop_
_entity_poly.entity_id
_entity_poly.type
_entity_poly.pdbx_seq_one_letter_code
_entity_poly.pdbx_strand_id
1 'polypeptide(L)' 'MGNPVIAGGAHLDAIRKDGLRVTIELGDVHARPAEATDDPGVAGPVDAVLFTVKCYDTEAAAEGCRPLLGPETAVV' A
#
# COMPACT_ATOMS: atom_id res chain seq x y z
N MET A 1 2.71 1.54 14.91
CA MET A 1 1.91 1.80 13.70
C MET A 1 2.62 1.11 12.56
N GLY A 2 1.96 0.21 11.87
CA GLY A 2 2.56 -0.44 10.71
C GLY A 2 2.25 0.35 9.44
N ASN A 3 2.93 -0.01 8.35
CA ASN A 3 2.83 0.65 7.06
C ASN A 3 2.07 -0.30 6.12
N PRO A 4 0.72 -0.25 6.09
CA PRO A 4 -0.05 -1.21 5.34
C PRO A 4 0.10 -0.99 3.83
N VAL A 5 0.08 -2.08 3.08
CA VAL A 5 -0.10 -2.04 1.63
C VAL A 5 -1.55 -1.69 1.32
N ILE A 6 -1.75 -0.68 0.48
CA ILE A 6 -3.08 -0.33 -0.02
C ILE A 6 -3.42 -1.24 -1.21
N ALA A 7 -4.41 -2.11 -1.04
CA ALA A 7 -4.83 -3.07 -2.05
C ALA A 7 -6.34 -3.30 -1.96
N GLY A 8 -6.99 -3.64 -3.08
CA GLY A 8 -8.42 -3.92 -3.15
C GLY A 8 -8.74 -5.31 -3.67
N GLY A 9 -9.98 -5.74 -3.42
CA GLY A 9 -10.57 -6.97 -3.96
C GLY A 9 -9.76 -8.23 -3.65
N ALA A 10 -9.72 -9.16 -4.60
CA ALA A 10 -9.06 -10.47 -4.42
C ALA A 10 -7.57 -10.38 -4.07
N HIS A 11 -6.88 -9.28 -4.43
CA HIS A 11 -5.47 -9.10 -4.10
C HIS A 11 -5.28 -8.80 -2.61
N LEU A 12 -6.15 -7.96 -2.02
CA LEU A 12 -6.16 -7.68 -0.59
C LEU A 12 -6.38 -8.97 0.22
N ASP A 13 -7.36 -9.78 -0.19
CA ASP A 13 -7.68 -11.06 0.47
C ASP A 13 -6.49 -12.03 0.42
N ALA A 14 -5.79 -12.10 -0.73
CA ALA A 14 -4.60 -12.90 -0.88
C ALA A 14 -3.45 -12.43 0.03
N ILE A 15 -3.18 -11.11 0.09
CA ILE A 15 -2.14 -10.56 0.97
C ILE A 15 -2.46 -10.83 2.44
N ARG A 16 -3.71 -10.62 2.88
CA ARG A 16 -4.13 -10.88 4.26
C ARG A 16 -3.99 -12.35 4.66
N LYS A 17 -4.26 -13.28 3.73
CA LYS A 17 -4.18 -14.72 3.97
C LYS A 17 -2.73 -15.25 3.94
N ASP A 18 -2.01 -14.92 2.88
CA ASP A 18 -0.76 -15.59 2.52
C ASP A 18 0.47 -14.69 2.67
N GLY A 19 0.31 -13.38 2.89
CA GLY A 19 1.37 -12.36 2.91
C GLY A 19 1.68 -11.81 1.51
N LEU A 20 2.65 -10.89 1.43
CA LEU A 20 3.11 -10.31 0.16
C LEU A 20 4.39 -11.01 -0.30
N ARG A 21 4.37 -11.63 -1.49
CA ARG A 21 5.52 -12.31 -2.09
C ARG A 21 6.01 -11.57 -3.32
N VAL A 22 7.33 -11.40 -3.42
CA VAL A 22 8.04 -10.86 -4.57
C VAL A 22 8.97 -11.95 -5.09
N THR A 23 8.73 -12.42 -6.31
CA THR A 23 9.55 -13.47 -6.95
C THR A 23 10.60 -12.82 -7.84
N ILE A 24 11.86 -13.16 -7.62
CA ILE A 24 13.00 -12.62 -8.38
C ILE A 24 14.04 -13.73 -8.63
N GLU A 25 14.81 -13.63 -9.70
CA GLU A 25 15.81 -14.65 -10.06
C GLU A 25 16.87 -14.87 -8.98
N LEU A 26 17.20 -13.83 -8.22
CA LEU A 26 18.16 -13.86 -7.12
C LEU A 26 17.61 -14.47 -5.83
N GLY A 27 16.32 -14.84 -5.81
CA GLY A 27 15.64 -15.47 -4.68
C GLY A 27 14.44 -14.68 -4.20
N ASP A 28 13.33 -15.38 -3.99
CA ASP A 28 12.05 -14.79 -3.59
C ASP A 28 12.11 -14.11 -2.22
N VAL A 29 11.41 -12.99 -2.08
CA VAL A 29 11.15 -12.28 -0.82
C VAL A 29 9.70 -12.50 -0.43
N HIS A 30 9.44 -12.86 0.83
CA HIS A 30 8.08 -13.06 1.33
C HIS A 30 7.89 -12.31 2.65
N ALA A 31 7.15 -11.20 2.61
CA ALA A 31 6.73 -10.46 3.79
C ALA A 31 5.51 -11.15 4.44
N ARG A 32 5.72 -11.73 5.63
CA ARG A 32 4.66 -12.39 6.42
C ARG A 32 4.90 -12.22 7.93
N PRO A 33 3.98 -11.61 8.70
CA PRO A 33 2.71 -11.03 8.23
C PRO A 33 2.93 -9.77 7.37
N ALA A 34 2.01 -9.49 6.47
CA ALA A 34 1.93 -8.23 5.74
C ALA A 34 0.64 -7.52 6.16
N GLU A 35 0.75 -6.27 6.59
CA GLU A 35 -0.42 -5.43 6.83
C GLU A 35 -0.95 -4.94 5.49
N ALA A 36 -2.25 -5.10 5.25
CA ALA A 36 -2.89 -4.65 4.03
C ALA A 36 -4.34 -4.24 4.27
N THR A 37 -4.75 -3.18 3.59
CA THR A 37 -6.07 -2.56 3.71
C THR A 37 -6.50 -1.93 2.39
N ASP A 38 -7.81 -1.81 2.19
CA ASP A 38 -8.43 -0.98 1.15
C ASP A 38 -8.79 0.41 1.67
N ASP A 39 -8.65 0.66 2.97
CA ASP A 39 -8.88 1.95 3.62
C ASP A 39 -7.55 2.61 4.04
N PRO A 40 -7.07 3.63 3.29
CA PRO A 40 -5.89 4.41 3.66
C PRO A 40 -5.99 5.10 5.03
N GLY A 41 -7.21 5.39 5.50
CA GLY A 41 -7.44 6.02 6.80
C GLY A 41 -6.95 5.18 7.99
N VAL A 42 -6.80 3.87 7.81
CA VAL A 42 -6.25 2.96 8.83
C VAL A 42 -4.79 3.27 9.15
N ALA A 43 -4.01 3.72 8.16
CA ALA A 43 -2.61 4.11 8.36
C ALA A 43 -2.48 5.49 9.01
N GLY A 44 -3.37 6.43 8.63
CA GLY A 44 -3.25 7.84 8.99
C GLY A 44 -2.04 8.51 8.32
N PRO A 45 -1.64 9.72 8.77
CA PRO A 45 -0.51 10.44 8.19
C PRO A 45 0.80 9.65 8.27
N VAL A 46 1.55 9.61 7.17
CA VAL A 46 2.83 8.87 7.05
C VAL A 46 3.96 9.79 6.59
N ASP A 47 5.22 9.37 6.81
CA ASP A 47 6.38 10.12 6.32
C ASP A 47 6.52 10.05 4.79
N ALA A 48 6.11 8.93 4.18
CA ALA A 48 6.19 8.73 2.74
C ALA A 48 5.04 7.87 2.19
N VAL A 49 4.49 8.28 1.05
CA VAL A 49 3.56 7.49 0.23
C VAL A 49 4.25 7.11 -1.06
N LEU A 50 4.43 5.79 -1.28
CA LEU A 50 4.89 5.26 -2.56
C LEU A 50 3.67 5.08 -3.47
N PHE A 51 3.49 5.98 -4.44
CA PHE A 51 2.28 6.11 -5.24
C PHE A 51 2.36 5.28 -6.52
N THR A 52 2.15 3.96 -6.39
CA THR A 52 2.37 2.99 -7.47
C THR A 52 1.08 2.51 -8.14
N VAL A 53 0.16 3.43 -8.43
CA VAL A 53 -1.02 3.12 -9.26
C VAL A 53 -0.71 3.33 -10.74
N LYS A 54 -1.57 2.82 -11.61
CA LYS A 54 -1.47 3.06 -13.05
C LYS A 54 -2.05 4.44 -13.39
N CYS A 55 -1.52 5.10 -14.42
CA CYS A 55 -1.84 6.51 -14.71
C CYS A 55 -3.33 6.82 -14.88
N TYR A 56 -4.13 5.84 -15.31
CA TYR A 56 -5.57 6.01 -15.48
C TYR A 56 -6.35 6.01 -14.15
N ASP A 57 -5.74 5.56 -13.04
CA ASP A 57 -6.32 5.57 -11.69
C ASP A 57 -5.76 6.73 -10.83
N THR A 58 -4.82 7.53 -11.34
CA THR A 58 -4.07 8.54 -10.57
C THR A 58 -4.98 9.49 -9.81
N GLU A 59 -6.01 10.07 -10.44
CA GLU A 59 -6.90 11.03 -9.78
C GLU A 59 -7.68 10.39 -8.63
N ALA A 60 -8.28 9.21 -8.87
CA ALA A 60 -9.04 8.49 -7.85
C ALA A 60 -8.16 8.05 -6.67
N ALA A 61 -6.95 7.56 -6.96
CA ALA A 61 -5.98 7.18 -5.94
C ALA A 61 -5.44 8.39 -5.16
N ALA A 62 -5.22 9.53 -5.82
CA ALA A 62 -4.78 10.76 -5.16
C ALA A 62 -5.83 11.27 -4.17
N GLU A 63 -7.11 11.22 -4.53
CA GLU A 63 -8.21 11.55 -3.62
C GLU A 63 -8.27 10.57 -2.44
N GLY A 64 -8.10 9.28 -2.69
CA GLY A 64 -8.03 8.26 -1.63
C GLY A 64 -6.83 8.40 -0.69
N CYS A 65 -5.71 8.97 -1.17
CA CYS A 65 -4.49 9.14 -0.37
C CYS A 65 -4.56 10.31 0.64
N ARG A 66 -5.57 11.19 0.57
CA ARG A 66 -5.66 12.36 1.48
C ARG A 66 -5.46 12.04 2.97
N PRO A 67 -5.99 10.95 3.54
CA PRO A 67 -5.79 10.61 4.96
C PRO A 67 -4.33 10.30 5.32
N LEU A 68 -3.49 10.00 4.32
CA LEU A 68 -2.08 9.68 4.50
C LEU A 68 -1.17 10.91 4.57
N LEU A 69 -1.71 12.10 4.23
CA LEU A 69 -0.92 13.31 4.04
C LEU A 69 -0.87 14.16 5.31
N GLY A 70 0.34 14.34 5.84
CA GLY A 70 0.71 15.35 6.80
C GLY A 70 1.61 16.43 6.18
N PRO A 71 1.97 17.48 6.93
CA PRO A 71 2.80 18.58 6.44
C PRO A 71 4.17 18.16 5.88
N GLU A 72 4.72 17.05 6.40
CA GLU A 72 6.05 16.54 6.04
C GLU A 72 6.00 15.29 5.14
N THR A 73 4.80 14.87 4.70
CA THR A 73 4.66 13.65 3.90
C THR A 73 5.26 13.84 2.51
N ALA A 74 6.22 12.98 2.15
CA ALA A 74 6.70 12.86 0.78
C ALA A 74 5.78 11.94 -0.04
N VAL A 75 5.48 12.32 -1.27
CA VAL A 75 4.78 11.45 -2.24
C VAL A 75 5.75 11.16 -3.39
N VAL A 76 5.99 9.87 -3.66
CA VAL A 76 6.99 9.37 -4.61
C VAL A 76 6.34 8.52 -5.68
#